data_AF-A0A367QYW5-F1
#
_entry.id   AF-A0A367QYW5-F1
#
_cell.length_a   1.000
_cell.length_b   1.000
_cell.length_c   1.000
_cell.angle_alpha   90.00
_cell.angle_beta   90.00
_cell.angle_gamma   90.00
#
_symmetry.space_group_name_H-M   'P 1'
#
loop_
_entity.id
_entity.type
_entity.pdbx_description
1 polymer ?
#
loop_
_entity_poly.entity_id
_entity_poly.type
_entity_poly.pdbx_seq_one_letter_code
_entity_poly.pdbx_strand_id
1 'polypeptide(L)'
;MRNAIETIFDELKTKRVSFDEVREEIRKIIINHVRDKDIQSTDALLLGLQNISVDIISVTFDALVKKENKKRLFSGNVDAREIRNTARIYGFSSQTNNIKTRDGSDLLTIKTNRNDLAHGFKSFEEVGRNTTADELLKIQKSVIYYLREILENIEMYLSNKEYLKNKL
;
A
#
# COMPACT_ATOMS: atom_id res chain seq x y z
N MET A 1 -2.05 -5.68 2.77
CA MET A 1 -1.68 -4.44 2.04
C MET A 1 -0.70 -3.58 2.81
N ARG A 2 -1.02 -3.06 4.01
CA ARG A 2 -0.06 -2.24 4.78
C ARG A 2 1.32 -2.90 4.97
N ASN A 3 1.35 -4.13 5.48
CA ASN A 3 2.60 -4.86 5.69
C ASN A 3 3.40 -5.02 4.39
N ALA A 4 2.73 -5.16 3.25
CA ALA A 4 3.40 -5.28 1.95
C ALA A 4 4.13 -3.99 1.55
N ILE A 5 3.57 -2.82 1.90
CA ILE A 5 4.27 -1.54 1.70
C ILE A 5 5.43 -1.40 2.68
N GLU A 6 5.25 -1.80 3.94
CA GLU A 6 6.33 -1.80 4.94
C GLU A 6 7.51 -2.66 4.47
N THR A 7 7.24 -3.83 3.89
CA THR A 7 8.27 -4.70 3.29
C THR A 7 9.10 -4.00 2.21
N ILE A 8 8.51 -3.10 1.41
CA ILE A 8 9.26 -2.33 0.41
C ILE A 8 10.33 -1.47 1.10
N PHE A 9 9.98 -0.80 2.18
CA PHE A 9 10.93 0.07 2.89
C PHE A 9 11.92 -0.70 3.75
N ASP A 10 11.50 -1.81 4.36
CA ASP A 10 12.39 -2.72 5.08
C ASP A 10 13.50 -3.25 4.15
N GLU A 11 13.16 -3.55 2.91
CA GLU A 11 14.10 -3.93 1.86
C GLU A 11 15.10 -2.79 1.53
N LEU A 12 14.62 -1.58 1.28
CA LEU A 12 15.47 -0.41 0.99
C LEU A 12 16.45 -0.12 2.14
N LYS A 13 15.96 -0.23 3.38
CA LYS A 13 16.74 -0.02 4.61
C LYS A 13 17.80 -1.12 4.79
N THR A 14 17.39 -2.38 4.70
CA THR A 14 18.28 -3.55 4.84
C THR A 14 19.40 -3.52 3.81
N LYS A 15 19.08 -3.15 2.57
CA LYS A 15 20.05 -3.06 1.47
C LYS A 15 20.84 -1.76 1.44
N ARG A 16 20.58 -0.82 2.36
CA ARG A 16 21.21 0.51 2.41
C ARG A 16 21.18 1.23 1.06
N VAL A 17 20.03 1.17 0.39
CA VAL A 17 19.85 1.79 -0.94
C VAL A 17 19.95 3.31 -0.81
N SER A 18 20.72 3.95 -1.71
CA SER A 18 20.81 5.40 -1.73
C SER A 18 19.54 6.03 -2.33
N PHE A 19 19.14 7.18 -1.78
CA PHE A 19 18.13 8.08 -2.32
C PHE A 19 18.38 8.41 -3.81
N ASP A 20 19.65 8.50 -4.21
CA ASP A 20 20.03 8.78 -5.60
C ASP A 20 19.82 7.58 -6.53
N GLU A 21 19.64 6.39 -5.97
CA GLU A 21 19.48 5.13 -6.71
C GLU A 21 18.03 4.68 -6.81
N VAL A 22 17.13 5.13 -5.93
CA VAL A 22 15.71 4.79 -6.05
C VAL A 22 15.05 5.55 -7.20
N ARG A 23 13.95 4.99 -7.69
CA ARG A 23 13.09 5.61 -8.71
C ARG A 23 12.44 6.91 -8.21
N GLU A 24 12.01 7.75 -9.16
CA GLU A 24 11.47 9.08 -8.89
C GLU A 24 10.25 9.08 -7.97
N GLU A 25 9.38 8.09 -8.08
CA GLU A 25 8.18 7.98 -7.27
C GLU A 25 8.53 7.78 -5.79
N ILE A 26 9.53 6.93 -5.49
CA ILE A 26 10.03 6.75 -4.12
C ILE A 26 10.73 8.01 -3.62
N ARG A 27 11.51 8.71 -4.46
CA ARG A 27 12.12 10.00 -4.07
C ARG A 27 11.07 11.02 -3.68
N LYS A 28 9.98 11.15 -4.45
CA LYS A 28 8.87 12.05 -4.15
C LYS A 28 8.23 11.72 -2.81
N ILE A 29 8.04 10.43 -2.50
CA ILE A 29 7.53 9.99 -1.20
C ILE A 29 8.46 10.47 -0.08
N ILE A 30 9.76 10.20 -0.19
CA ILE A 30 10.76 10.58 0.82
C ILE A 30 10.78 12.11 1.03
N ILE A 31 10.85 12.90 -0.06
CA ILE A 31 10.85 14.36 0.01
C ILE A 31 9.58 14.88 0.69
N ASN A 32 8.42 14.32 0.37
CA ASN A 32 7.17 14.73 1.00
C ASN A 32 7.17 14.44 2.51
N HIS A 33 7.70 13.29 2.94
CA HIS A 33 7.84 12.97 4.36
C HIS A 33 8.87 13.86 5.07
N VAL A 34 9.98 14.23 4.43
CA VAL A 34 10.94 15.21 4.97
C VAL A 34 10.26 16.55 5.25
N ARG A 35 9.33 16.96 4.38
CA ARG A 35 8.62 18.24 4.48
C ARG A 35 7.43 18.21 5.46
N ASP A 36 6.96 17.04 5.84
CA ASP A 36 5.82 16.89 6.75
C ASP A 36 6.26 17.13 8.20
N LYS A 37 6.11 18.39 8.64
CA LYS A 37 6.44 18.83 10.00
C LYS A 37 5.59 18.17 11.08
N ASP A 38 4.40 17.66 10.72
CA ASP A 38 3.56 16.90 11.63
C ASP A 38 4.15 15.51 11.89
N ILE A 39 4.97 14.99 10.96
CA ILE A 39 5.69 13.71 11.09
C ILE A 39 7.03 13.92 11.81
N GLN A 40 7.86 14.88 11.39
CA GLN A 40 9.20 15.03 11.96
C GLN A 40 9.71 16.48 11.90
N SER A 41 10.47 16.88 12.91
CA SER A 41 11.20 18.16 12.89
C SER A 41 12.53 18.02 12.17
N THR A 42 13.09 19.14 11.72
CA THR A 42 14.44 19.19 11.15
C THR A 42 15.49 18.67 12.14
N ASP A 43 15.37 19.00 13.42
CA ASP A 43 16.31 18.53 14.44
C ASP A 43 16.25 17.00 14.61
N ALA A 44 15.03 16.43 14.62
CA ALA A 44 14.84 14.99 14.71
C ALA A 44 15.39 14.25 13.47
N LEU A 45 15.27 14.85 12.29
CA LEU A 45 15.91 14.37 11.07
C LEU A 45 17.44 14.36 11.23
N LEU A 46 18.04 15.49 11.60
CA LEU A 46 19.50 15.64 11.69
C LEU A 46 20.14 14.68 12.71
N LEU A 47 19.45 14.34 13.79
CA LEU A 47 19.94 13.35 14.76
C LEU A 47 20.16 11.95 14.15
N GLY A 48 19.41 11.60 13.10
CA GLY A 48 19.46 10.28 12.47
C GLY A 48 20.26 10.22 11.17
N LEU A 49 20.76 11.35 10.65
CA LEU A 49 21.42 11.44 9.35
C LEU A 49 22.95 11.52 9.51
N GLN A 50 23.65 10.41 9.32
CA GLN A 50 25.12 10.40 9.23
C GLN A 50 25.58 10.43 7.75
N ASN A 51 24.93 9.63 6.91
CA ASN A 51 25.03 9.68 5.46
C ASN A 51 23.65 9.96 4.89
N ILE A 52 23.37 11.22 4.57
CA ILE A 52 22.05 11.67 4.10
C ILE A 52 21.53 10.86 2.91
N SER A 53 22.41 10.44 1.99
CA SER A 53 21.99 9.70 0.80
C SER A 53 21.33 8.36 1.15
N VAL A 54 21.77 7.69 2.20
CA VAL A 54 21.24 6.38 2.61
C VAL A 54 20.24 6.51 3.76
N ASP A 55 20.58 7.31 4.76
CA ASP A 55 19.85 7.34 6.03
C ASP A 55 18.47 8.02 5.89
N ILE A 56 18.31 8.94 4.93
CA ILE A 56 17.06 9.69 4.74
C ILE A 56 15.87 8.78 4.46
N ILE A 57 16.06 7.65 3.79
CA ILE A 57 15.02 6.66 3.54
C ILE A 57 14.56 6.05 4.86
N SER A 58 15.52 5.59 5.67
CA SER A 58 15.23 4.94 6.95
C SER A 58 14.59 5.91 7.94
N VAL A 59 15.15 7.12 8.10
CA VAL A 59 14.67 8.08 9.09
C VAL A 59 13.24 8.53 8.76
N THR A 60 12.97 8.87 7.50
CA THR A 60 11.64 9.33 7.08
C THR A 60 10.59 8.23 7.20
N PHE A 61 10.95 6.99 6.90
CA PHE A 61 10.03 5.87 7.00
C PHE A 61 9.78 5.44 8.45
N ASP A 62 10.82 5.37 9.28
CA ASP A 62 10.67 5.07 10.70
C ASP A 62 9.76 6.12 11.38
N ALA A 63 9.88 7.40 11.00
CA ALA A 63 9.02 8.47 11.49
C ALA A 63 7.55 8.29 11.05
N LEU A 64 7.33 7.92 9.79
CA LEU A 64 5.99 7.61 9.25
C LEU A 64 5.34 6.45 10.02
N VAL A 65 6.07 5.36 10.24
CA VAL A 65 5.54 4.16 10.94
C VAL A 65 5.32 4.41 12.43
N LYS A 66 6.21 5.16 13.10
CA LYS A 66 6.16 5.40 14.56
C LYS A 66 5.12 6.44 14.95
N LYS A 67 5.04 7.55 14.22
CA LYS A 67 4.22 8.71 14.65
C LYS A 67 2.79 8.61 14.16
N GLU A 68 2.55 7.88 13.08
CA GLU A 68 1.19 7.65 12.64
C GLU A 68 0.59 6.43 13.32
N ASN A 69 -0.67 6.56 13.75
CA ASN A 69 -1.54 5.44 14.10
C ASN A 69 -1.87 4.59 12.86
N LYS A 70 -0.88 4.19 12.05
CA LYS A 70 -0.98 3.15 11.02
C LYS A 70 -2.01 3.42 9.90
N LYS A 71 -2.61 4.62 9.91
CA LYS A 71 -3.83 4.98 9.15
C LYS A 71 -3.56 5.54 7.76
N ARG A 72 -2.42 6.19 7.49
CA ARG A 72 -2.18 6.77 6.14
C ARG A 72 -1.57 5.81 5.12
N LEU A 73 -0.92 4.72 5.54
CA LEU A 73 -0.41 3.72 4.59
C LEU A 73 -1.55 2.95 3.91
N PHE A 74 -2.50 2.47 4.71
CA PHE A 74 -3.79 1.96 4.26
C PHE A 74 -4.76 2.08 5.42
N SER A 75 -5.91 2.71 5.18
CA SER A 75 -7.01 2.63 6.13
C SER A 75 -7.63 1.23 6.07
N GLY A 76 -8.37 0.78 7.09
CA GLY A 76 -9.12 -0.49 7.02
C GLY A 76 -10.17 -0.53 5.88
N ASN A 77 -10.31 0.54 5.11
CA ASN A 77 -11.28 0.75 4.04
C ASN A 77 -10.63 0.61 2.65
N VAL A 78 -9.81 -0.42 2.44
CA VAL A 78 -9.10 -0.64 1.17
C VAL A 78 -10.05 -1.09 0.08
N ASP A 79 -10.02 -0.41 -1.08
CA ASP A 79 -10.64 -0.86 -2.32
C ASP A 79 -9.63 -0.90 -3.48
N ALA A 80 -10.07 -1.38 -4.65
CA ALA A 80 -9.21 -1.52 -5.82
C ALA A 80 -8.68 -0.18 -6.34
N ARG A 81 -9.41 0.93 -6.13
CA ARG A 81 -8.95 2.28 -6.49
C ARG A 81 -7.80 2.71 -5.60
N GLU A 82 -7.93 2.53 -4.29
CA GLU A 82 -6.87 2.82 -3.32
C GLU A 82 -5.63 1.98 -3.63
N ILE A 83 -5.79 0.68 -3.91
CA ILE A 83 -4.67 -0.20 -4.28
C ILE A 83 -3.96 0.29 -5.56
N ARG A 84 -4.71 0.63 -6.62
CA ARG A 84 -4.11 1.16 -7.86
C ARG A 84 -3.40 2.49 -7.66
N ASN A 85 -3.96 3.37 -6.82
CA ASN A 85 -3.31 4.63 -6.48
C ASN A 85 -2.01 4.39 -5.72
N THR A 86 -2.01 3.48 -4.74
CA THR A 86 -0.81 3.06 -4.03
C THR A 86 0.21 2.46 -4.98
N ALA A 87 -0.20 1.54 -5.87
CA ALA A 87 0.68 0.97 -6.89
C ALA A 87 1.36 2.04 -7.74
N ARG A 88 0.63 3.08 -8.16
CA ARG A 88 1.20 4.22 -8.88
C ARG A 88 2.17 5.04 -8.03
N ILE A 89 1.84 5.29 -6.75
CA ILE A 89 2.68 6.07 -5.83
C ILE A 89 3.99 5.34 -5.56
N TYR A 90 3.96 4.03 -5.40
CA TYR A 90 5.13 3.23 -5.04
C TYR A 90 5.85 2.63 -6.24
N GLY A 91 5.20 2.58 -7.39
CA GLY A 91 5.79 2.17 -8.66
C GLY A 91 5.66 0.69 -9.03
N PHE A 92 4.96 -0.12 -8.22
CA PHE A 92 4.73 -1.54 -8.53
C PHE A 92 3.52 -1.74 -9.46
N SER A 93 3.44 -2.90 -10.13
CA SER A 93 2.31 -3.22 -11.02
C SER A 93 1.01 -3.46 -10.24
N SER A 94 -0.11 -2.93 -10.74
CA SER A 94 -1.45 -3.29 -10.26
C SER A 94 -2.23 -4.12 -11.26
N GLN A 95 -1.56 -4.70 -12.27
CA GLN A 95 -2.22 -5.53 -13.27
C GLN A 95 -2.61 -6.88 -12.65
N THR A 96 -3.81 -7.33 -12.97
CA THR A 96 -4.35 -8.62 -12.51
C THR A 96 -5.07 -9.32 -13.66
N ASN A 97 -5.30 -10.62 -13.51
CA ASN A 97 -6.13 -11.39 -14.43
C ASN A 97 -7.60 -11.00 -14.25
N ASN A 98 -8.07 -10.06 -15.07
CA ASN A 98 -9.44 -9.53 -15.02
C ASN A 98 -10.52 -10.64 -14.99
N ILE A 99 -10.32 -11.75 -15.72
CA ILE A 99 -11.28 -12.87 -15.74
C ILE A 99 -11.48 -13.47 -14.34
N LYS A 100 -10.41 -13.53 -13.53
CA LYS A 100 -10.44 -14.11 -12.17
C LYS A 100 -10.77 -13.08 -11.10
N THR A 101 -10.28 -11.86 -11.27
CA THR A 101 -10.24 -10.85 -10.21
C THR A 101 -11.28 -9.75 -10.38
N ARG A 102 -11.89 -9.66 -11.58
CA ARG A 102 -12.79 -8.58 -11.99
C ARG A 102 -12.20 -7.20 -11.73
N ASP A 103 -10.88 -7.08 -11.85
CA ASP A 103 -10.07 -5.90 -11.54
C ASP A 103 -10.38 -5.27 -10.16
N GLY A 104 -10.74 -6.14 -9.21
CA GLY A 104 -11.06 -5.78 -7.84
C GLY A 104 -12.41 -5.07 -7.66
N SER A 105 -13.33 -5.15 -8.64
CA SER A 105 -14.67 -4.55 -8.52
C SER A 105 -15.39 -4.98 -7.26
N ASP A 106 -15.27 -6.26 -6.92
CA ASP A 106 -15.98 -6.89 -5.81
C ASP A 106 -15.44 -6.44 -4.45
N LEU A 107 -14.21 -5.93 -4.41
CA LEU A 107 -13.60 -5.38 -3.19
C LEU A 107 -14.33 -4.13 -2.72
N LEU A 108 -14.84 -3.30 -3.64
CA LEU A 108 -15.65 -2.14 -3.30
C LEU A 108 -16.98 -2.57 -2.68
N THR A 109 -17.65 -3.57 -3.25
CA THR A 109 -18.90 -4.11 -2.71
C THR A 109 -18.71 -4.63 -1.28
N ILE A 110 -17.65 -5.40 -1.04
CA ILE A 110 -17.33 -5.94 0.29
C ILE A 110 -17.01 -4.83 1.28
N LYS A 111 -16.19 -3.84 0.89
CA LYS A 111 -15.87 -2.67 1.71
C LYS A 111 -17.14 -1.92 2.14
N THR A 112 -18.02 -1.59 1.18
CA THR A 112 -19.25 -0.85 1.44
C THR A 112 -20.18 -1.62 2.36
N ASN A 113 -20.46 -2.90 2.05
CA ASN A 113 -21.35 -3.72 2.86
C ASN A 113 -20.80 -3.92 4.29
N ARG A 114 -19.49 -4.15 4.45
CA ARG A 114 -18.86 -4.27 5.77
C ARG A 114 -19.02 -2.98 6.58
N ASN A 115 -18.84 -1.82 5.94
CA ASN A 115 -18.98 -0.53 6.61
C ASN A 115 -20.44 -0.24 6.98
N ASP A 116 -21.38 -0.51 6.08
CA ASP A 116 -22.81 -0.35 6.35
C ASP A 116 -23.26 -1.22 7.54
N LEU A 117 -22.81 -2.48 7.58
CA LEU A 117 -23.09 -3.41 8.68
C LEU A 117 -22.43 -2.95 10.00
N ALA A 118 -21.16 -2.53 9.96
CA ALA A 118 -20.42 -2.12 11.15
C ALA A 118 -20.96 -0.84 11.79
N HIS A 119 -21.51 0.07 10.98
CA HIS A 119 -22.14 1.30 11.46
C HIS A 119 -23.64 1.15 11.73
N GLY A 120 -24.24 0.00 11.40
CA GLY A 120 -25.67 -0.24 11.55
C GLY A 120 -26.55 0.52 10.54
N PHE A 121 -25.97 1.00 9.42
CA PHE A 121 -26.73 1.63 8.33
C PHE A 121 -27.58 0.61 7.57
N LYS A 122 -27.16 -0.66 7.55
CA LYS A 122 -27.92 -1.79 7.03
C LYS A 122 -27.82 -2.97 7.98
N SER A 123 -28.87 -3.77 8.01
CA SER A 123 -28.92 -5.08 8.64
C SER A 123 -28.33 -6.18 7.73
N PHE A 124 -28.00 -7.33 8.32
CA PHE A 124 -27.59 -8.51 7.55
C PHE A 124 -28.68 -8.98 6.59
N GLU A 125 -29.95 -8.86 6.98
CA GLU A 125 -31.08 -9.21 6.12
C GLU A 125 -31.11 -8.31 4.87
N GLU A 126 -30.97 -7.00 5.03
CA GLU A 126 -30.98 -6.05 3.90
C GLU A 126 -29.81 -6.28 2.92
N VAL A 127 -28.61 -6.58 3.43
CA VAL A 127 -27.45 -6.88 2.59
C VAL A 127 -27.59 -8.26 1.91
N GLY A 128 -28.13 -9.24 2.63
CA GLY A 128 -28.25 -10.62 2.15
C GLY A 128 -29.47 -10.88 1.25
N ARG A 129 -30.51 -10.05 1.32
CA ARG A 129 -31.81 -10.27 0.63
C ARG A 129 -31.69 -10.58 -0.86
N ASN A 130 -30.76 -9.89 -1.53
CA ASN A 130 -30.55 -10.00 -2.98
C ASN A 130 -29.22 -10.68 -3.34
N THR A 131 -28.56 -11.36 -2.40
CA THR A 131 -27.27 -12.01 -2.65
C THR A 131 -27.36 -13.48 -2.23
N THR A 132 -27.26 -14.37 -3.20
CA THR A 132 -27.24 -15.82 -2.95
C THR A 132 -25.92 -16.26 -2.31
N ALA A 133 -25.92 -17.42 -1.66
CA ALA A 133 -24.70 -18.00 -1.10
C ALA A 133 -23.62 -18.23 -2.17
N ASP A 134 -24.01 -18.67 -3.37
CA ASP A 134 -23.09 -18.88 -4.49
C ASP A 134 -22.46 -17.57 -4.99
N GLU A 135 -23.22 -16.48 -5.02
CA GLU A 135 -22.70 -15.15 -5.36
C GLU A 135 -21.72 -14.65 -4.31
N LEU A 136 -22.00 -14.86 -3.02
CA LEU A 136 -21.06 -14.53 -1.94
C LEU A 136 -19.75 -15.32 -2.09
N LEU A 137 -19.82 -16.61 -2.43
CA LEU A 137 -18.63 -17.43 -2.69
C LEU A 137 -17.85 -16.95 -3.91
N LYS A 138 -18.52 -16.52 -4.98
CA LYS A 138 -17.87 -15.96 -6.17
C LYS A 138 -17.15 -14.64 -5.84
N ILE A 139 -17.83 -13.75 -5.11
CA ILE A 139 -17.26 -12.47 -4.65
C ILE A 139 -16.03 -12.74 -3.76
N GLN A 140 -16.16 -13.64 -2.79
CA GLN A 140 -15.05 -14.01 -1.89
C GLN A 140 -13.83 -14.50 -2.70
N LYS A 141 -14.02 -15.43 -3.63
CA LYS A 141 -12.94 -15.97 -4.47
C LYS A 141 -12.28 -14.87 -5.32
N SER A 142 -13.09 -14.06 -5.99
CA SER A 142 -12.62 -12.93 -6.82
C SER A 142 -11.76 -11.96 -6.02
N VAL A 143 -12.21 -11.59 -4.81
CA VAL A 143 -11.45 -10.72 -3.89
C VAL A 143 -10.14 -11.36 -3.43
N ILE A 144 -10.15 -12.64 -3.06
CA ILE A 144 -8.94 -13.35 -2.65
C ILE A 144 -7.92 -13.38 -3.80
N TYR A 145 -8.36 -13.71 -5.02
CA TYR A 145 -7.47 -13.72 -6.18
C TYR A 145 -6.90 -12.33 -6.47
N TYR A 146 -7.72 -11.28 -6.43
CA TYR A 146 -7.25 -9.92 -6.64
C TYR A 146 -6.17 -9.53 -5.64
N LEU A 147 -6.41 -9.74 -4.34
CA LEU A 147 -5.45 -9.39 -3.30
C LEU A 147 -4.16 -10.21 -3.42
N ARG A 148 -4.26 -11.49 -3.80
CA ARG A 148 -3.11 -12.36 -3.99
C ARG A 148 -2.24 -11.89 -5.16
N GLU A 149 -2.82 -11.63 -6.33
CA GLU A 149 -2.05 -11.17 -7.50
C GLU A 149 -1.40 -9.80 -7.24
N ILE A 150 -2.03 -8.92 -6.46
CA ILE A 150 -1.39 -7.67 -6.02
C ILE A 150 -0.16 -7.93 -5.13
N LEU A 151 -0.22 -8.92 -4.23
CA LEU A 151 0.94 -9.30 -3.42
C LEU A 151 2.05 -9.91 -4.29
N GLU A 152 1.69 -10.76 -5.26
CA GLU A 152 2.63 -11.34 -6.23
C GLU A 152 3.32 -10.24 -7.06
N ASN A 153 2.59 -9.19 -7.46
CA ASN A 153 3.18 -8.04 -8.13
C ASN A 153 4.19 -7.28 -7.26
N ILE A 154 3.92 -7.13 -5.96
CA ILE A 154 4.86 -6.49 -5.01
C ILE A 154 6.10 -7.39 -4.81
N GLU A 155 5.91 -8.70 -4.71
CA GLU A 155 7.00 -9.67 -4.59
C GLU A 155 7.91 -9.65 -5.83
N MET A 156 7.32 -9.60 -7.04
CA MET A 156 8.07 -9.47 -8.29
C MET A 156 8.83 -8.14 -8.34
N TYR A 157 8.17 -7.04 -7.99
CA TYR A 157 8.78 -5.70 -7.90
C TYR A 157 10.02 -5.69 -6.99
N LEU A 158 9.94 -6.34 -5.82
CA LEU A 158 11.06 -6.44 -4.88
C LEU A 158 12.18 -7.34 -5.41
N SER A 159 11.82 -8.51 -5.93
CA SER A 159 12.76 -9.50 -6.47
C SER A 159 13.58 -8.93 -7.63
N ASN A 160 12.92 -8.18 -8.52
CA ASN A 160 13.53 -7.53 -9.67
C ASN A 160 14.21 -6.21 -9.32
N LYS A 161 14.10 -5.74 -8.07
CA LYS A 161 14.60 -4.44 -7.60
C LYS A 161 14.08 -3.26 -8.45
N GLU A 162 12.82 -3.34 -8.89
CA GLU A 162 12.15 -2.31 -9.69
C GLU A 162 11.93 -0.98 -8.93
N TYR A 163 12.28 -0.94 -7.65
CA TYR A 163 12.39 0.28 -6.85
C TYR A 163 13.62 1.12 -7.19
N LEU A 164 14.61 0.55 -7.88
CA LEU A 164 15.78 1.27 -8.35
C LEU A 164 15.44 2.03 -9.64
N LYS A 165 16.14 3.13 -9.89
CA LYS A 165 16.10 3.80 -11.18
C LYS A 165 16.59 2.82 -12.25
N ASN A 166 15.85 2.73 -13.37
CA ASN A 166 16.36 2.04 -14.54
C ASN A 166 17.65 2.74 -14.98
N LYS A 167 18.75 1.98 -15.09
CA LYS A 167 19.94 2.48 -15.76
C LYS A 167 19.60 2.57 -17.24
N LEU A 168 19.42 3.80 -17.74
CA LEU A 168 19.54 4.10 -19.17
C LEU A 168 20.96 3.80 -19.62
#